data_AF-A0A7K0RCV5-F1
#
_entry.id   AF-A0A7K0RCV5-F1
#
_cell.length_a   1.000
_cell.length_b   1.000
_cell.length_c   1.000
_cell.angle_alpha   90.00
_cell.angle_beta   90.00
_cell.angle_gamma   90.00
#
_symmetry.space_group_name_H-M   'P 1'
#
loop_
_entity.id
_entity.type
_entity.pdbx_description
1 polymer ?
#
loop_
_entity_poly.entity_id
_entity_poly.type
_entity_poly.pdbx_seq_one_letter_code
_entity_poly.pdbx_strand_id
1 'polypeptide(L)'
;MARAKTVGFAIPEDMLPDLDIVINEFAGGNRSEFLRVAVRHFRSRMMAERMKSIRTQLREERGVRTYTNAEVMALVREAKGKPPLEE
;
A
#
# COMPACT_ATOMS: atom_id res chain seq x y z
N MET A 1 10.97 -1.27 23.13
CA MET A 1 10.57 -2.22 22.05
C MET A 1 9.36 -3.00 22.51
N ALA A 2 8.35 -3.19 21.67
CA ALA A 2 7.17 -4.00 22.04
C ALA A 2 7.61 -5.45 22.26
N ARG A 3 7.21 -6.05 23.39
CA ARG A 3 7.56 -7.44 23.74
C ARG A 3 6.86 -8.40 22.77
N ALA A 4 7.59 -9.41 22.29
CA ALA A 4 6.99 -10.48 21.50
C ALA A 4 5.98 -11.26 22.35
N LYS A 5 4.79 -11.53 21.80
CA LYS A 5 3.77 -12.39 22.40
C LYS A 5 3.59 -13.63 21.55
N THR A 6 3.61 -14.80 22.17
CA THR A 6 3.33 -16.06 21.48
C THR A 6 1.88 -16.10 21.04
N VAL A 7 1.67 -16.49 19.78
CA VAL A 7 0.37 -16.66 19.15
C VAL A 7 0.31 -18.06 18.56
N GLY A 8 -0.81 -18.76 18.74
CA GLY A 8 -1.06 -20.07 18.14
C GLY A 8 -1.95 -19.93 16.91
N PHE A 9 -1.62 -20.66 15.84
CA PHE A 9 -2.42 -20.73 14.62
C PHE A 9 -2.79 -22.20 14.36
N ALA A 10 -4.02 -22.42 13.94
CA ALA A 10 -4.46 -23.71 13.42
C ALA A 10 -4.26 -23.71 11.90
N ILE A 11 -3.66 -24.77 11.38
CA ILE A 11 -3.55 -25.04 9.95
C ILE A 11 -3.95 -26.49 9.68
N PRO A 12 -4.45 -26.79 8.48
CA PRO A 12 -4.64 -28.17 8.03
C PRO A 12 -3.34 -28.97 8.11
N GLU A 13 -3.42 -30.25 8.51
CA GLU A 13 -2.25 -31.11 8.69
C GLU A 13 -1.48 -31.35 7.39
N ASP A 14 -2.19 -31.44 6.27
CA ASP A 14 -1.62 -31.59 4.93
C ASP A 14 -0.78 -30.39 4.49
N MET A 15 -0.96 -29.22 5.13
CA MET A 15 -0.17 -28.02 4.88
C MET A 15 1.14 -27.98 5.68
N LEU A 16 1.32 -28.86 6.67
CA LEU A 16 2.54 -28.87 7.50
C LEU A 16 3.84 -29.04 6.69
N PRO A 17 3.93 -29.98 5.73
CA PRO A 17 5.16 -30.16 4.94
C PRO A 17 5.51 -28.91 4.14
N ASP A 18 4.52 -28.31 3.47
CA ASP A 18 4.70 -27.08 2.70
C ASP A 18 5.09 -25.91 3.61
N LEU A 19 4.47 -25.82 4.79
CA LEU A 19 4.79 -24.79 5.79
C LEU A 19 6.26 -24.90 6.23
N ASP A 20 6.75 -26.11 6.52
CA ASP A 20 8.13 -26.30 6.95
C ASP A 20 9.11 -25.97 5.80
N ILE A 21 8.78 -26.30 4.55
CA ILE A 21 9.57 -25.91 3.37
C ILE A 21 9.68 -24.39 3.27
N VAL A 22 8.56 -23.65 3.32
CA VAL A 22 8.59 -22.19 3.17
C VAL A 22 9.24 -21.50 4.37
N ILE A 23 9.10 -22.05 5.59
CA ILE A 23 9.77 -21.50 6.77
C ILE A 23 11.29 -21.70 6.66
N ASN A 24 11.74 -22.85 6.14
CA ASN A 24 13.15 -23.09 5.89
C ASN A 24 13.71 -22.11 4.84
N GLU A 25 13.01 -21.96 3.72
CA GLU A 25 13.44 -21.10 2.61
C GLU A 25 13.48 -19.61 3.01
N PHE A 26 12.40 -19.10 3.61
CA PHE A 26 12.24 -17.66 3.83
C PHE A 26 12.64 -17.18 5.22
N ALA A 27 12.92 -18.09 6.15
CA ALA A 27 13.25 -17.74 7.54
C ALA A 27 14.24 -18.70 8.23
N GLY A 28 14.93 -19.56 7.47
CA GLY A 28 15.96 -20.46 8.01
C GLY A 28 15.44 -21.39 9.11
N GLY A 29 14.18 -21.82 9.01
CA GLY A 29 13.56 -22.73 9.99
C GLY A 29 12.87 -22.02 11.16
N ASN A 30 12.98 -20.68 11.27
CA ASN A 30 12.37 -19.94 12.37
C ASN A 30 10.92 -19.51 12.04
N ARG A 31 9.95 -20.21 12.63
CA ARG A 31 8.51 -19.92 12.44
C ARG A 31 8.12 -18.49 12.85
N SER A 32 8.74 -17.94 13.90
CA SER A 32 8.45 -16.57 14.35
C SER A 32 8.98 -15.51 13.39
N GLU A 33 10.17 -15.72 12.82
CA GLU A 33 10.71 -14.82 11.80
C GLU A 33 9.93 -14.92 10.50
N PHE A 34 9.55 -16.13 10.09
CA PHE A 34 8.68 -16.33 8.94
C PHE A 34 7.39 -15.52 9.08
N LEU A 35 6.73 -15.62 10.23
CA LEU A 35 5.50 -14.87 10.49
C LEU A 35 5.74 -13.34 10.46
N ARG A 36 6.86 -12.85 11.02
CA ARG A 36 7.21 -11.42 10.97
C ARG A 36 7.43 -10.93 9.54
N VAL A 37 8.11 -11.72 8.71
CA VAL A 37 8.32 -11.42 7.28
C VAL A 37 7.00 -11.43 6.53
N ALA A 38 6.19 -12.48 6.70
CA ALA A 38 4.88 -12.62 6.07
C ALA A 38 3.96 -11.44 6.41
N VAL A 39 3.83 -11.09 7.69
CA VAL A 39 2.99 -9.95 8.13
C VAL A 39 3.44 -8.63 7.51
N ARG A 40 4.75 -8.37 7.46
CA ARG A 40 5.29 -7.16 6.82
C ARG A 40 5.00 -7.15 5.32
N HIS A 41 5.19 -8.27 4.65
CA HIS A 41 4.93 -8.41 3.21
C HIS A 41 3.46 -8.17 2.88
N PHE A 42 2.53 -8.83 3.58
CA PHE A 42 1.10 -8.64 3.36
C PHE A 42 0.63 -7.23 3.69
N ARG A 43 1.15 -6.61 4.76
CA ARG A 43 0.83 -5.21 5.09
C ARG A 43 1.27 -4.25 3.99
N SER A 44 2.46 -4.43 3.43
CA SER A 44 2.95 -3.62 2.32
C SER A 44 2.07 -3.79 1.07
N ARG A 45 1.63 -5.02 0.78
CA ARG A 45 0.69 -5.29 -0.33
C ARG A 45 -0.66 -4.61 -0.11
N MET A 46 -1.23 -4.70 1.09
CA MET A 46 -2.49 -4.02 1.41
C MET A 46 -2.38 -2.50 1.22
N MET A 47 -1.26 -1.91 1.63
CA MET A 47 -1.02 -0.48 1.44
C MET A 47 -0.90 -0.13 -0.05
N ALA A 48 -0.19 -0.95 -0.84
CA ALA A 48 -0.06 -0.75 -2.27
C ALA A 48 -1.42 -0.81 -2.99
N GLU A 49 -2.25 -1.80 -2.67
CA GLU A 49 -3.60 -1.91 -3.23
C GLU A 49 -4.49 -0.72 -2.85
N ARG A 50 -4.39 -0.24 -1.60
CA ARG A 50 -5.11 0.97 -1.17
C ARG A 50 -4.65 2.22 -1.94
N MET A 51 -3.36 2.37 -2.20
CA MET A 51 -2.87 3.52 -2.98
C MET A 51 -3.33 3.43 -4.44
N LYS A 52 -3.36 2.21 -5.00
CA LYS A 52 -3.88 1.95 -6.34
C LYS A 52 -5.37 2.30 -6.43
N SER A 53 -6.19 1.90 -5.46
CA SER A 53 -7.62 2.22 -5.45
C SER A 53 -7.88 3.73 -5.36
N ILE A 54 -7.15 4.45 -4.50
CA ILE A 54 -7.24 5.91 -4.40
C ILE A 54 -6.87 6.56 -5.74
N ARG A 55 -5.79 6.10 -6.39
CA ARG A 55 -5.39 6.62 -7.70
C ARG A 55 -6.48 6.38 -8.76
N THR A 56 -7.11 5.20 -8.75
CA THR A 56 -8.21 4.88 -9.67
C THR A 56 -9.42 5.78 -9.42
N GLN A 57 -9.85 5.93 -8.16
CA GLN A 57 -10.97 6.82 -7.79
C GLN A 57 -10.70 8.27 -8.21
N LEU A 58 -9.50 8.79 -7.95
CA LEU A 58 -9.12 10.13 -8.39
C LEU A 58 -9.13 10.27 -9.92
N ARG A 59 -8.82 9.21 -10.67
CA ARG A 59 -8.87 9.24 -12.14
C ARG A 59 -10.31 9.24 -12.66
N GLU A 60 -11.20 8.50 -12.00
CA GLU A 60 -12.63 8.43 -12.32
C GLU A 60 -13.33 9.76 -11.97
N GLU A 61 -13.06 10.31 -10.79
CA GLU A 61 -13.63 11.58 -10.32
C GLU A 61 -13.12 12.81 -11.09
N ARG A 62 -11.83 12.81 -11.49
CA ARG A 62 -11.24 13.94 -12.24
C ARG A 62 -11.59 13.96 -13.72
N GLY A 63 -12.38 13.01 -14.22
CA GLY A 63 -12.90 12.99 -15.59
C GLY A 63 -11.85 13.35 -16.64
N VAL A 64 -10.82 12.50 -16.83
CA VAL A 64 -9.80 12.56 -17.92
C VAL A 64 -8.98 13.87 -18.04
N ARG A 65 -9.34 14.98 -17.39
CA ARG A 65 -8.65 16.26 -17.52
C ARG A 65 -7.40 16.26 -16.64
N THR A 66 -6.26 16.19 -17.30
CA THR A 66 -4.96 16.45 -16.69
C THR A 66 -4.72 17.95 -16.81
N TYR A 67 -4.67 18.65 -15.67
CA TYR A 67 -4.32 20.07 -15.65
C TYR A 67 -2.81 20.22 -15.59
N THR A 68 -2.27 21.09 -16.43
CA THR A 68 -0.89 21.55 -16.34
C THR A 68 -0.72 22.52 -15.16
N ASN A 69 0.51 22.72 -14.70
CA ASN A 69 0.78 23.66 -13.59
C ASN A 69 0.28 25.08 -13.90
N ALA A 70 0.35 25.54 -15.15
CA ALA A 70 -0.14 26.85 -15.56
C ALA A 70 -1.67 26.95 -15.42
N GLU A 71 -2.41 25.92 -15.83
CA GLU A 71 -3.88 25.87 -15.72
C GLU A 71 -4.33 25.79 -14.27
N VAL A 72 -3.64 25.02 -13.42
CA VAL A 72 -3.91 24.99 -11.98
C VAL A 72 -3.70 26.36 -11.36
N MET A 73 -2.62 27.06 -11.72
CA MET A 73 -2.34 28.41 -11.20
C MET A 73 -3.37 29.45 -11.67
N ALA A 74 -3.88 29.33 -12.90
CA ALA A 74 -4.96 30.17 -13.41
C ALA A 74 -6.26 29.94 -12.63
N LEU A 75 -6.68 28.68 -12.43
CA LEU A 75 -7.87 28.31 -11.65
C LEU A 75 -7.80 28.80 -10.20
N VAL A 76 -6.64 28.63 -9.56
CA VAL A 76 -6.42 29.10 -8.18
C VAL A 76 -6.50 30.63 -8.08
N ARG A 77 -6.11 31.36 -9.12
CA ARG A 77 -6.20 32.82 -9.16
C ARG A 77 -7.63 33.29 -9.42
N GLU A 78 -8.34 32.65 -10.33
CA GLU A 78 -9.75 32.90 -10.61
C GLU A 78 -10.60 32.68 -9.34
N ALA A 79 -10.40 31.55 -8.64
CA ALA A 79 -11.05 31.27 -7.37
C ALA A 79 -10.68 32.26 -6.24
N LYS A 80 -9.54 32.93 -6.34
CA LYS A 80 -9.07 33.97 -5.41
C LYS A 80 -9.39 35.40 -5.88
N GLY A 81 -10.10 35.56 -7.01
CA GLY A 81 -10.47 36.87 -7.56
C GLY A 81 -9.29 37.73 -8.05
N LYS A 82 -8.15 37.15 -8.42
CA LYS A 82 -7.00 37.89 -8.97
C LYS A 82 -6.98 37.83 -10.52
N PRO A 83 -6.75 38.95 -11.22
CA PRO A 83 -6.74 38.97 -12.68
C PRO A 83 -5.56 38.17 -13.29
N PRO A 84 -5.65 37.74 -14.57
CA PRO A 84 -4.62 36.96 -15.24
C PRO A 84 -3.31 37.74 -15.37
N LEU A 85 -2.17 37.03 -15.46
CA LEU A 85 -0.90 37.67 -15.83
C LEU A 85 -0.95 37.95 -17.34
N GLU A 86 -0.83 39.22 -17.69
CA GLU A 86 -0.44 39.62 -19.04
C GLU A 86 1.02 39.18 -19.27
N GLU A 87 1.29 38.69 -20.49
CA GLU A 87 2.60 38.17 -20.93
C GLU A 87 3.72 39.21 -20.86
#